data_AF-A0A7S3YY28-F1
#
_entry.id   AF-A0A7S3YY28-F1
#
_cell.length_a   1.000
_cell.length_b   1.000
_cell.length_c   1.000
_cell.angle_alpha   90.00
_cell.angle_beta   90.00
_cell.angle_gamma   90.00
#
_symmetry.space_group_name_H-M   'P 1'
#
loop_
_entity.id
_entity.type
_entity.pdbx_description
1 polymer ?
#
loop_
_entity_poly.entity_id
_entity_poly.type
_entity_poly.pdbx_seq_one_letter_code
_entity_poly.pdbx_strand_id
1 'polypeptide(L)'
;KGGGASRPPFSSVPDGNFLTASMPGCYVAHTSSSWAIQADRFDREEFGLSPSDHVPDVSIDPEEGILTVINATSDKTRAYYVSIEGDDVAAYDRQGRRLQPGVTRDSLGQPVGCLTLVMTLPPMRMLDVCRLELPPEGPSGVKLSSDISDLEAGPHGQGGGSHGTHGTCDPPPLVVGFPLGGKGPYLCSQGRGGEFTHFYSATRHAIDLECPVGTPVLSIAPGEVVDVKDSNVAGGIHVSLLYAWNSISVEQKDKKVVDYVHIRQGYAT
;
A
#
# COMPACT_ATOMS: atom_id res chain seq x y z
N LYS A 1 -16.81 31.60 -31.09
CA LYS A 1 -17.47 30.43 -30.46
C LYS A 1 -16.46 29.30 -30.38
N GLY A 2 -15.78 29.14 -29.24
CA GLY A 2 -14.92 28.01 -28.95
C GLY A 2 -15.20 27.64 -27.50
N GLY A 3 -15.90 26.53 -27.29
CA GLY A 3 -16.35 26.09 -25.98
C GLY A 3 -15.15 25.73 -25.11
N GLY A 4 -14.94 26.50 -24.04
CA GLY A 4 -14.04 26.10 -22.97
C GLY A 4 -14.62 24.84 -22.33
N ALA A 5 -13.94 23.71 -22.51
CA ALA A 5 -14.25 22.50 -21.76
C ALA A 5 -14.02 22.83 -20.28
N SER A 6 -15.12 22.94 -19.53
CA SER A 6 -15.08 23.02 -18.08
C SER A 6 -14.38 21.77 -17.57
N ARG A 7 -13.19 21.95 -16.97
CA ARG A 7 -12.56 20.91 -16.15
C ARG A 7 -13.62 20.41 -15.17
N PRO A 8 -13.88 19.09 -15.07
CA PRO A 8 -14.72 18.59 -14.00
C PRO A 8 -14.10 19.03 -12.67
N PRO A 9 -14.93 19.37 -11.66
CA PRO A 9 -14.41 19.68 -10.33
C PRO A 9 -13.58 18.47 -9.88
N PHE A 10 -12.36 18.71 -9.41
CA PHE A 10 -11.59 17.71 -8.67
C PHE A 10 -12.47 17.30 -7.49
N SER A 11 -13.17 16.18 -7.64
CA SER A 11 -13.86 15.52 -6.53
C SER A 11 -12.80 15.31 -5.46
N SER A 12 -13.13 15.70 -4.22
CA SER A 12 -12.37 15.43 -3.01
C SER A 12 -11.54 14.15 -3.17
N VAL A 13 -10.21 14.29 -3.18
CA VAL A 13 -9.31 13.12 -3.14
C VAL A 13 -9.82 12.29 -1.95
N PRO A 14 -10.25 11.03 -2.17
CA PRO A 14 -10.64 10.16 -1.07
C PRO A 14 -9.52 10.13 -0.04
N ASP A 15 -9.86 9.94 1.23
CA ASP A 15 -8.89 9.76 2.31
C ASP A 15 -7.72 8.86 1.81
N GLY A 16 -6.49 9.38 1.94
CA GLY A 16 -5.27 8.62 1.71
C GLY A 16 -4.42 8.89 0.47
N ASN A 17 -4.72 9.86 -0.40
CA ASN A 17 -3.84 10.23 -1.55
C ASN A 17 -3.51 9.05 -2.51
N PHE A 18 -4.48 8.18 -2.73
CA PHE A 18 -4.44 7.08 -3.71
C PHE A 18 -5.82 6.89 -4.37
N LEU A 19 -5.85 6.16 -5.47
CA LEU A 19 -7.08 5.81 -6.19
C LEU A 19 -7.35 4.31 -6.09
N THR A 20 -8.44 3.95 -5.38
CA THR A 20 -8.86 2.55 -5.23
C THR A 20 -9.14 1.85 -6.55
N ALA A 21 -9.67 2.57 -7.55
CA ALA A 21 -9.95 2.02 -8.88
C ALA A 21 -8.68 1.53 -9.63
N SER A 22 -7.51 2.06 -9.26
CA SER A 22 -6.21 1.70 -9.82
C SER A 22 -5.63 0.42 -9.23
N MET A 23 -6.24 -0.09 -8.15
CA MET A 23 -5.75 -1.22 -7.36
C MET A 23 -6.91 -2.20 -7.09
N PRO A 24 -7.54 -2.76 -8.13
CA PRO A 24 -8.66 -3.67 -7.96
C PRO A 24 -8.26 -4.88 -7.11
N GLY A 25 -9.06 -5.19 -6.10
CA GLY A 25 -8.74 -6.25 -5.13
C GLY A 25 -7.94 -5.79 -3.92
N CYS A 26 -7.51 -4.54 -3.86
CA CYS A 26 -6.84 -3.97 -2.69
C CYS A 26 -7.79 -3.11 -1.86
N TYR A 27 -7.76 -3.29 -0.54
CA TYR A 27 -8.55 -2.50 0.40
C TYR A 27 -7.67 -1.95 1.51
N VAL A 28 -7.66 -0.63 1.65
CA VAL A 28 -6.89 0.07 2.69
C VAL A 28 -7.78 0.32 3.90
N ALA A 29 -7.31 -0.06 5.08
CA ALA A 29 -8.02 0.14 6.34
C ALA A 29 -7.13 0.79 7.42
N HIS A 30 -7.72 1.73 8.15
CA HIS A 30 -7.16 2.37 9.34
C HIS A 30 -8.21 2.31 10.46
N THR A 31 -7.85 2.76 11.66
CA THR A 31 -8.78 2.75 12.80
C THR A 31 -10.04 3.61 12.60
N SER A 32 -10.05 4.49 11.58
CA SER A 32 -11.21 5.32 11.20
C SER A 32 -11.92 4.85 9.93
N SER A 33 -11.51 3.73 9.32
CA SER A 33 -12.09 3.28 8.06
C SER A 33 -13.55 2.87 8.24
N SER A 34 -14.42 3.47 7.43
CA SER A 34 -15.88 3.29 7.53
C SER A 34 -16.38 1.94 7.01
N TRP A 35 -15.56 1.22 6.24
CA TRP A 35 -15.91 -0.09 5.69
C TRP A 35 -15.47 -1.25 6.59
N ALA A 36 -14.41 -1.06 7.40
CA ALA A 36 -13.97 -2.07 8.36
C ALA A 36 -15.03 -2.26 9.46
N ILE A 37 -15.08 -3.45 10.06
CA ILE A 37 -16.13 -3.82 11.02
C ILE A 37 -16.05 -2.92 12.25
N GLN A 38 -14.92 -2.93 12.95
CA GLN A 38 -14.69 -2.08 14.12
C GLN A 38 -13.20 -2.00 14.47
N ALA A 39 -12.82 -0.92 15.15
CA ALA A 39 -11.47 -0.69 15.64
C ALA A 39 -11.53 -0.38 17.12
N ASP A 40 -10.76 -1.12 17.91
CA ASP A 40 -10.79 -1.06 19.37
C ASP A 40 -9.39 -0.96 19.96
N ARG A 41 -9.34 -0.54 21.23
CA ARG A 41 -8.11 -0.63 22.00
C ARG A 41 -7.84 -2.11 22.29
N PHE A 42 -6.60 -2.53 22.07
CA PHE A 42 -6.19 -3.85 22.53
C PHE A 42 -5.80 -3.77 24.01
N ASP A 43 -6.48 -4.52 24.86
CA ASP A 43 -6.15 -4.69 26.26
C ASP A 43 -6.01 -6.18 26.59
N ARG A 44 -4.82 -6.60 27.01
CA ARG A 44 -4.51 -8.01 27.30
C ARG A 44 -5.40 -8.56 28.40
N GLU A 45 -5.75 -7.74 29.40
CA GLU A 45 -6.55 -8.17 30.54
C GLU A 45 -8.00 -8.48 30.14
N GLU A 46 -8.57 -7.73 29.19
CA GLU A 46 -9.92 -7.97 28.66
C GLU A 46 -10.02 -9.33 27.96
N PHE A 47 -8.90 -9.81 27.38
CA PHE A 47 -8.80 -11.14 26.78
C PHE A 47 -8.29 -12.22 27.75
N GLY A 48 -8.10 -11.88 29.04
CA GLY A 48 -7.57 -12.82 30.03
C GLY A 48 -6.12 -13.25 29.80
N LEU A 49 -5.37 -12.47 29.02
CA LEU A 49 -4.00 -12.78 28.62
C LEU A 49 -3.00 -12.24 29.64
N SER A 50 -2.05 -13.09 30.02
CA SER A 50 -0.88 -12.71 30.80
C SER A 50 0.10 -11.88 29.96
N PRO A 51 1.03 -11.12 30.58
CA PRO A 51 2.08 -10.40 29.85
C PRO A 51 2.99 -11.30 28.99
N SER A 52 3.11 -12.59 29.32
CA SER A 52 3.92 -13.56 28.58
C SER A 52 3.18 -14.26 27.43
N ASP A 53 1.85 -14.13 27.36
CA ASP A 53 1.08 -14.84 26.35
C ASP A 53 1.39 -14.32 24.95
N HIS A 54 1.41 -15.22 23.97
CA HIS A 54 1.55 -14.80 22.58
C HIS A 54 0.21 -14.27 22.08
N VAL A 55 0.21 -13.02 21.62
CA VAL A 55 -0.90 -12.44 20.86
C VAL A 55 -0.61 -12.62 19.37
N PRO A 56 -1.49 -13.25 18.58
CA PRO A 56 -1.31 -13.34 17.14
C PRO A 56 -1.47 -11.95 16.51
N ASP A 57 -0.67 -11.66 15.48
CA ASP A 57 -0.80 -10.40 14.73
C ASP A 57 -2.03 -10.39 13.80
N VAL A 58 -2.44 -11.58 13.33
CA VAL A 58 -3.62 -11.81 12.48
C VAL A 58 -4.38 -13.00 13.04
N SER A 59 -5.70 -12.89 13.19
CA SER A 59 -6.57 -13.95 13.68
C SER A 59 -7.87 -14.03 12.89
N ILE A 60 -8.46 -15.21 12.81
CA ILE A 60 -9.80 -15.43 12.25
C ILE A 60 -10.66 -16.06 13.34
N ASP A 61 -11.79 -15.43 13.67
CA ASP A 61 -12.80 -16.03 14.54
C ASP A 61 -13.45 -17.25 13.85
N PRO A 62 -13.38 -18.45 14.44
CA PRO A 62 -13.91 -19.67 13.82
C PRO A 62 -15.43 -19.75 13.76
N GLU A 63 -16.15 -19.00 14.59
CA GLU A 63 -17.61 -19.00 14.64
C GLU A 63 -18.19 -17.91 13.75
N GLU A 64 -17.64 -16.69 13.85
CA GLU A 64 -18.17 -15.52 13.14
C GLU A 64 -17.44 -15.22 11.81
N GLY A 65 -16.31 -15.88 11.56
CA GLY A 65 -15.47 -15.65 10.38
C GLY A 65 -14.79 -14.28 10.35
N ILE A 66 -14.70 -13.58 11.49
CA ILE A 66 -14.12 -12.23 11.54
C ILE A 66 -12.60 -12.31 11.42
N LEU A 67 -12.05 -11.66 10.39
CA LEU A 67 -10.62 -11.45 10.26
C LEU A 67 -10.21 -10.21 11.05
N THR A 68 -9.34 -10.39 12.02
CA THR A 68 -8.83 -9.34 12.91
C THR A 68 -7.32 -9.21 12.75
N VAL A 69 -6.83 -7.98 12.76
CA VAL A 69 -5.41 -7.69 12.93
C VAL A 69 -5.16 -6.97 14.25
N ILE A 70 -4.07 -7.32 14.93
CA ILE A 70 -3.81 -6.90 16.30
C ILE A 70 -2.39 -6.34 16.38
N ASN A 71 -2.27 -5.08 16.77
CA ASN A 71 -1.00 -4.48 17.18
C ASN A 71 -0.91 -4.48 18.70
N ALA A 72 -0.31 -5.55 19.23
CA ALA A 72 -0.06 -5.71 20.67
C ALA A 72 1.22 -5.01 21.16
N THR A 73 1.94 -4.29 20.29
CA THR A 73 3.10 -3.49 20.71
C THR A 73 2.65 -2.20 21.37
N SER A 74 3.48 -1.68 22.27
CA SER A 74 3.18 -0.48 23.05
C SER A 74 3.77 0.81 22.48
N ASP A 75 4.71 0.70 21.54
CA ASP A 75 5.56 1.80 21.10
C ASP A 75 5.58 2.03 19.59
N LYS A 76 5.12 1.07 18.78
CA LYS A 76 5.21 1.16 17.32
C LYS A 76 3.85 1.09 16.63
N THR A 77 3.69 1.93 15.61
CA THR A 77 2.63 1.72 14.62
C THR A 77 3.09 0.61 13.69
N ARG A 78 2.19 -0.30 13.33
CA ARG A 78 2.50 -1.41 12.42
C ARG A 78 1.67 -1.31 11.16
N ALA A 79 2.30 -1.65 10.05
CA ALA A 79 1.63 -1.90 8.79
C ALA A 79 1.47 -3.41 8.58
N TYR A 80 0.29 -3.80 8.12
CA TYR A 80 -0.12 -5.18 7.89
C TYR A 80 -0.54 -5.29 6.43
N TYR A 81 0.01 -6.26 5.73
CA TYR A 81 -0.47 -6.71 4.43
C TYR A 81 -1.01 -8.10 4.62
N VAL A 82 -2.26 -8.32 4.25
CA VAL A 82 -2.90 -9.63 4.35
C VAL A 82 -3.51 -9.95 3.00
N SER A 83 -3.04 -11.01 2.37
CA SER A 83 -3.62 -11.55 1.14
C SER A 83 -4.43 -12.80 1.42
N ILE A 84 -5.64 -12.83 0.89
CA ILE A 84 -6.51 -14.00 0.84
C ILE A 84 -6.49 -14.50 -0.60
N GLU A 85 -6.02 -15.73 -0.77
CA GLU A 85 -5.87 -16.35 -2.09
C GLU A 85 -7.11 -17.16 -2.48
N GLY A 86 -7.45 -17.12 -3.76
CA GLY A 86 -8.56 -17.87 -4.32
C GLY A 86 -9.85 -17.06 -4.40
N ASP A 87 -10.82 -17.63 -5.12
CA ASP A 87 -12.17 -17.08 -5.30
C ASP A 87 -13.21 -17.81 -4.43
N ASP A 88 -12.76 -18.80 -3.66
CA ASP A 88 -13.54 -19.70 -2.81
C ASP A 88 -13.91 -19.09 -1.46
N VAL A 89 -13.11 -18.14 -0.95
CA VAL A 89 -13.41 -17.41 0.29
C VAL A 89 -13.93 -16.02 -0.05
N ALA A 90 -15.22 -15.79 0.18
CA ALA A 90 -15.80 -14.45 0.05
C ALA A 90 -15.54 -13.62 1.31
N ALA A 91 -15.15 -12.36 1.14
CA ALA A 91 -15.01 -11.41 2.24
C ALA A 91 -16.07 -10.31 2.15
N TYR A 92 -16.58 -9.87 3.31
CA TYR A 92 -17.66 -8.90 3.42
C TYR A 92 -17.28 -7.78 4.39
N ASP A 93 -17.63 -6.55 4.01
CA ASP A 93 -17.42 -5.37 4.85
C ASP A 93 -18.45 -5.27 5.98
N ARG A 94 -18.35 -4.21 6.81
CA ARG A 94 -19.29 -3.93 7.91
C ARG A 94 -20.76 -3.88 7.48
N GLN A 95 -21.03 -3.49 6.24
CA GLN A 95 -22.38 -3.36 5.69
C GLN A 95 -22.85 -4.65 5.00
N GLY A 96 -22.07 -5.73 5.06
CA GLY A 96 -22.36 -6.99 4.38
C GLY A 96 -22.14 -6.93 2.87
N ARG A 97 -21.40 -5.93 2.36
CA ARG A 97 -21.07 -5.82 0.94
C ARG A 97 -19.84 -6.66 0.65
N ARG A 98 -19.91 -7.48 -0.41
CA ARG A 98 -18.80 -8.33 -0.83
C ARG A 98 -17.64 -7.49 -1.34
N LEU A 99 -16.46 -7.68 -0.74
CA LEU A 99 -15.19 -7.17 -1.23
C LEU A 99 -14.84 -7.93 -2.51
N GLN A 100 -14.69 -7.18 -3.61
CA GLN A 100 -14.33 -7.75 -4.90
C GLN A 100 -12.84 -8.11 -4.91
N PRO A 101 -12.46 -9.36 -5.22
CA PRO A 101 -11.07 -9.74 -5.40
C PRO A 101 -10.51 -9.13 -6.69
N GLY A 102 -9.19 -8.97 -6.71
CA GLY A 102 -8.39 -8.65 -7.88
C GLY A 102 -7.72 -9.91 -8.43
N VAL A 103 -6.69 -9.70 -9.24
CA VAL A 103 -5.91 -10.80 -9.85
C VAL A 103 -4.44 -10.62 -9.49
N THR A 104 -3.82 -11.70 -9.07
CA THR A 104 -2.36 -11.82 -8.94
C THR A 104 -1.83 -12.87 -9.91
N ARG A 105 -0.54 -12.87 -10.19
CA ARG A 105 0.13 -13.97 -10.90
C ARG A 105 0.95 -14.80 -9.92
N ASP A 106 0.75 -16.11 -9.95
CA ASP A 106 1.54 -17.04 -9.15
C ASP A 106 2.99 -17.18 -9.69
N SER A 107 3.78 -18.03 -9.04
CA SER A 107 5.16 -18.32 -9.43
C SER A 107 5.30 -18.97 -10.82
N LEU A 108 4.20 -19.50 -11.38
CA LEU A 108 4.10 -20.05 -12.73
C LEU A 108 3.53 -19.03 -13.74
N GLY A 109 3.28 -17.80 -13.30
CA GLY A 109 2.70 -16.72 -14.09
C GLY A 109 1.20 -16.84 -14.35
N GLN A 110 0.51 -17.81 -13.73
CA GLN A 110 -0.92 -18.05 -13.90
C GLN A 110 -1.73 -17.03 -13.10
N PRO A 111 -2.84 -16.51 -13.66
CA PRO A 111 -3.72 -15.61 -12.93
C PRO A 111 -4.48 -16.37 -11.83
N VAL A 112 -4.49 -15.80 -10.63
CA VAL A 112 -5.22 -16.32 -9.46
C VAL A 112 -6.00 -15.17 -8.82
N GLY A 113 -7.24 -15.43 -8.41
CA GLY A 113 -8.03 -14.50 -7.62
C GLY A 113 -7.34 -14.18 -6.29
N CYS A 114 -7.31 -12.91 -5.91
CA CYS A 114 -6.67 -12.49 -4.68
C CYS A 114 -7.35 -11.25 -4.11
N LEU A 115 -7.55 -11.22 -2.80
CA LEU A 115 -7.95 -10.04 -2.06
C LEU A 115 -6.79 -9.62 -1.17
N THR A 116 -6.31 -8.38 -1.28
CA THR A 116 -5.25 -7.86 -0.42
C THR A 116 -5.77 -6.73 0.44
N LEU A 117 -5.54 -6.84 1.73
CA LEU A 117 -5.90 -5.88 2.75
C LEU A 117 -4.61 -5.21 3.22
N VAL A 118 -4.61 -3.87 3.21
CA VAL A 118 -3.49 -3.07 3.70
C VAL A 118 -3.98 -2.28 4.89
N MET A 119 -3.37 -2.48 6.05
CA MET A 119 -3.76 -1.77 7.26
C MET A 119 -2.59 -1.11 7.95
N THR A 120 -2.84 0.05 8.57
CA THR A 120 -1.91 0.62 9.55
C THR A 120 -2.62 0.77 10.91
N LEU A 121 -2.03 0.17 11.94
CA LEU A 121 -2.57 0.14 13.29
C LEU A 121 -1.60 0.81 14.26
N PRO A 122 -2.03 1.83 15.02
CA PRO A 122 -1.28 2.38 16.14
C PRO A 122 -0.97 1.31 17.22
N PRO A 123 -0.05 1.60 18.15
CA PRO A 123 0.21 0.71 19.27
C PRO A 123 -1.06 0.41 20.08
N MET A 124 -1.14 -0.82 20.61
CA MET A 124 -2.23 -1.30 21.46
C MET A 124 -3.62 -1.09 20.83
N ARG A 125 -3.74 -1.48 19.55
CA ARG A 125 -5.00 -1.43 18.79
C ARG A 125 -5.27 -2.76 18.13
N MET A 126 -6.55 -3.07 17.97
CA MET A 126 -7.03 -4.14 17.10
C MET A 126 -8.04 -3.58 16.10
N LEU A 127 -8.15 -4.24 14.95
CA LEU A 127 -9.10 -3.89 13.91
C LEU A 127 -9.73 -5.18 13.39
N ASP A 128 -11.03 -5.30 13.57
CA ASP A 128 -11.85 -6.29 12.89
C ASP A 128 -12.08 -5.77 11.47
N VAL A 129 -11.43 -6.42 10.51
CA VAL A 129 -11.30 -5.91 9.14
C VAL A 129 -12.54 -6.24 8.33
N CYS A 130 -12.84 -7.53 8.20
CA CYS A 130 -13.94 -8.04 7.38
C CYS A 130 -14.41 -9.41 7.89
N ARG A 131 -15.59 -9.83 7.45
CA ARG A 131 -16.11 -11.19 7.68
C ARG A 131 -15.78 -12.06 6.48
N LEU A 132 -15.24 -13.25 6.73
CA LEU A 132 -14.96 -14.28 5.75
C LEU A 132 -16.08 -15.33 5.77
N GLU A 133 -16.50 -15.76 4.58
CA GLU A 133 -17.29 -16.97 4.40
C GLU A 133 -16.36 -18.18 4.47
N LEU A 134 -16.26 -18.75 5.67
CA LEU A 134 -15.32 -19.83 5.95
C LEU A 134 -15.68 -21.11 5.18
N PRO A 135 -14.67 -21.84 4.67
CA PRO A 135 -14.90 -23.13 4.04
C PRO A 135 -15.26 -24.19 5.10
N PRO A 136 -15.74 -25.39 4.70
CA PRO A 136 -16.13 -26.45 5.64
C PRO A 136 -15.02 -26.88 6.62
N GLU A 137 -13.77 -26.72 6.23
CA GLU A 137 -12.58 -26.97 7.06
C GLU A 137 -12.33 -25.87 8.12
N GLY A 138 -13.20 -24.86 8.18
CA GLY A 138 -13.09 -23.71 9.07
C GLY A 138 -11.96 -22.76 8.66
N PRO A 139 -11.41 -21.97 9.61
CA PRO A 139 -10.36 -21.00 9.32
C PRO A 139 -9.09 -21.62 8.71
N SER A 140 -8.83 -22.90 9.00
CA SER A 140 -7.65 -23.60 8.47
C SER A 140 -7.69 -23.85 6.96
N GLY A 141 -8.88 -23.78 6.34
CA GLY A 141 -9.03 -23.86 4.89
C GLY A 141 -8.77 -22.54 4.17
N VAL A 142 -8.66 -21.41 4.90
CA VAL A 142 -8.40 -20.10 4.30
C VAL A 142 -6.91 -19.98 3.97
N LYS A 143 -6.59 -19.78 2.68
CA LYS A 143 -5.23 -19.51 2.22
C LYS A 143 -4.89 -18.05 2.47
N LEU A 144 -4.24 -17.80 3.60
CA LEU A 144 -3.86 -16.47 4.05
C LEU A 144 -2.33 -16.33 4.06
N SER A 145 -1.85 -15.27 3.43
CA SER A 145 -0.46 -14.83 3.48
C SER A 145 -0.39 -13.44 4.12
N SER A 146 0.62 -13.17 4.96
CA SER A 146 0.79 -11.84 5.53
C SER A 146 2.25 -11.39 5.62
N ASP A 147 2.44 -10.07 5.58
CA ASP A 147 3.70 -9.38 5.89
C ASP A 147 3.38 -8.23 6.85
N ILE A 148 4.20 -8.09 7.89
CA ILE A 148 3.97 -7.12 8.96
C ILE A 148 5.26 -6.35 9.17
N SER A 149 5.15 -5.03 9.14
CA SER A 149 6.30 -4.13 9.23
C SER A 149 6.04 -3.05 10.27
N ASP A 150 7.02 -2.84 11.14
CA ASP A 150 7.03 -1.70 12.05
C ASP A 150 7.22 -0.40 11.24
N LEU A 151 6.35 0.59 11.46
CA LEU A 151 6.53 1.92 10.90
C LEU A 151 7.41 2.74 11.84
N GLU A 152 8.59 3.12 11.36
CA GLU A 152 9.43 4.05 12.10
C GLU A 152 8.69 5.38 12.27
N ALA A 153 8.64 5.87 13.51
CA ALA A 153 8.29 7.25 13.78
C ALA A 153 9.38 8.11 13.14
N GLY A 154 9.14 8.60 11.93
CA GLY A 154 10.07 9.53 11.29
C GLY A 154 10.36 10.70 12.23
N PRO A 155 11.51 11.40 12.09
CA PRO A 155 11.91 12.51 12.96
C PRO A 155 10.96 13.73 12.99
N HIS A 156 9.76 13.61 12.42
CA HIS A 156 8.72 14.64 12.37
C HIS A 156 7.42 14.25 13.09
N GLY A 157 7.45 13.24 13.98
CA GLY A 157 6.35 12.85 14.86
C GLY A 157 6.03 13.81 16.03
N GLN A 158 6.26 15.12 15.87
CA GLN A 158 5.71 16.15 16.77
C GLN A 158 5.09 17.27 15.94
N GLY A 159 3.77 17.16 15.75
CA GLY A 159 2.91 18.29 15.41
C GLY A 159 2.86 19.27 16.58
N GLY A 160 3.88 20.10 16.69
CA GLY A 160 3.94 21.27 17.55
C GLY A 160 4.64 22.36 16.74
N GLY A 161 3.85 23.23 16.10
CA GLY A 161 4.35 24.33 15.29
C GLY A 161 5.21 25.28 16.10
N SER A 162 6.51 25.03 16.11
CA SER A 162 7.53 26.06 16.31
C SER A 162 7.92 26.53 14.92
N HIS A 163 7.35 27.65 14.49
CA HIS A 163 7.92 28.43 13.39
C HIS A 163 9.28 28.97 13.86
N GLY A 164 10.29 28.10 13.79
CA GLY A 164 11.68 28.52 13.80
C GLY A 164 11.89 29.40 12.57
N THR A 165 12.09 30.69 12.81
CA THR A 165 12.52 31.67 11.82
C THR A 165 13.94 31.33 11.37
N HIS A 166 14.08 30.29 10.55
CA HIS A 166 15.32 30.04 9.81
C HIS A 166 15.28 30.84 8.51
N GLY A 167 16.35 31.60 8.29
CA GLY A 167 16.51 32.54 7.19
C GLY A 167 16.08 31.98 5.85
N THR A 168 15.28 32.78 5.15
CA THR A 168 14.73 32.56 3.82
C THR A 168 15.84 32.49 2.78
N CYS A 169 16.35 31.29 2.54
CA CYS A 169 16.87 30.90 1.24
C CYS A 169 16.18 29.58 0.91
N ASP A 170 14.92 29.67 0.46
CA ASP A 170 14.27 28.49 -0.14
C ASP A 170 15.20 27.98 -1.24
N PRO A 171 15.61 26.70 -1.21
CA PRO A 171 16.40 26.15 -2.30
C PRO A 171 15.60 26.34 -3.58
N PRO A 172 16.26 26.66 -4.70
CA PRO A 172 15.57 26.82 -5.97
C PRO A 172 14.74 25.55 -6.25
N PRO A 173 13.54 25.70 -6.83
CA PRO A 173 12.68 24.56 -7.11
C PRO A 173 13.42 23.53 -7.94
N LEU A 174 13.31 22.27 -7.55
CA LEU A 174 13.87 21.16 -8.31
C LEU A 174 13.13 21.09 -9.66
N VAL A 175 13.81 21.45 -10.74
CA VAL A 175 13.30 21.33 -12.11
C VAL A 175 13.83 20.03 -12.70
N VAL A 176 12.93 19.07 -12.88
CA VAL A 176 13.21 17.76 -13.46
C VAL A 176 12.29 17.48 -14.64
N GLY A 177 12.71 16.58 -15.52
CA GLY A 177 11.90 16.06 -16.61
C GLY A 177 10.73 15.21 -16.10
N PHE A 178 9.75 15.00 -16.96
CA PHE A 178 8.65 14.08 -16.67
C PHE A 178 9.06 12.64 -17.01
N PRO A 179 8.80 11.64 -16.15
CA PRO A 179 9.40 10.30 -16.26
C PRO A 179 8.77 9.39 -17.31
N LEU A 180 7.64 9.77 -17.93
CA LEU A 180 6.98 8.97 -18.96
C LEU A 180 7.05 9.64 -20.32
N GLY A 181 7.48 8.90 -21.32
CA GLY A 181 7.48 9.31 -22.71
C GLY A 181 6.09 9.23 -23.34
N GLY A 182 5.77 10.15 -24.25
CA GLY A 182 4.51 10.19 -24.98
C GLY A 182 3.69 11.44 -24.72
N LYS A 183 2.43 11.44 -25.19
CA LYS A 183 1.49 12.54 -24.96
C LYS A 183 0.60 12.15 -23.79
N GLY A 184 0.81 12.78 -22.64
CA GLY A 184 -0.10 12.69 -21.50
C GLY A 184 -1.49 13.30 -21.80
N PRO A 185 -2.34 13.49 -20.79
CA PRO A 185 -2.05 13.38 -19.35
C PRO A 185 -1.89 11.93 -18.88
N TYR A 186 -1.12 11.74 -17.81
CA TYR A 186 -1.03 10.48 -17.08
C TYR A 186 -1.72 10.65 -15.73
N LEU A 187 -2.40 9.60 -15.28
CA LEU A 187 -3.10 9.60 -14.01
C LEU A 187 -2.11 9.28 -12.90
N CYS A 188 -2.07 10.11 -11.85
CA CYS A 188 -1.38 9.79 -10.61
C CYS A 188 -2.33 8.91 -9.78
N SER A 189 -2.06 7.59 -9.74
CA SER A 189 -2.87 6.63 -9.00
C SER A 189 -2.51 6.58 -7.51
N GLN A 190 -1.28 6.97 -7.15
CA GLN A 190 -0.86 7.13 -5.77
C GLN A 190 0.21 8.21 -5.65
N GLY A 191 -0.01 9.18 -4.76
CA GLY A 191 0.92 10.29 -4.56
C GLY A 191 1.85 10.09 -3.35
N ARG A 192 2.67 11.11 -3.10
CA ARG A 192 3.53 11.22 -1.92
C ARG A 192 2.73 11.02 -0.63
N GLY A 193 3.16 10.14 0.27
CA GLY A 193 2.45 9.90 1.53
C GLY A 193 1.13 9.15 1.37
N GLY A 194 0.91 8.50 0.22
CA GLY A 194 -0.26 7.68 -0.04
C GLY A 194 -0.42 6.54 0.98
N GLU A 195 -1.65 6.29 1.41
CA GLU A 195 -2.01 5.32 2.45
C GLU A 195 -1.99 3.87 1.97
N PHE A 196 -1.78 3.61 0.68
CA PHE A 196 -1.67 2.24 0.17
C PHE A 196 -0.28 1.65 0.38
N THR A 197 0.79 2.31 -0.08
CA THR A 197 2.18 1.85 0.13
C THR A 197 3.19 2.99 0.30
N HIS A 198 2.81 4.25 0.10
CA HIS A 198 3.71 5.41 0.14
C HIS A 198 3.82 6.04 1.54
N PHE A 199 3.66 5.25 2.60
CA PHE A 199 3.78 5.72 3.98
C PHE A 199 5.08 5.29 4.69
N TYR A 200 5.90 4.41 4.09
CA TYR A 200 7.24 4.11 4.60
C TYR A 200 8.22 5.23 4.31
N SER A 201 9.27 5.36 5.11
CA SER A 201 10.37 6.31 4.85
C SER A 201 10.93 6.19 3.43
N ALA A 202 11.17 4.94 2.97
CA ALA A 202 11.74 4.66 1.65
C ALA A 202 10.78 4.99 0.49
N THR A 203 9.47 4.79 0.66
CA THR A 203 8.46 5.01 -0.39
C THR A 203 7.68 6.31 -0.22
N ARG A 204 7.95 7.10 0.83
CA ARG A 204 7.18 8.30 1.18
C ARG A 204 7.07 9.27 0.03
N HIS A 205 8.13 9.37 -0.76
CA HIS A 205 8.29 10.31 -1.86
C HIS A 205 7.95 9.71 -3.23
N ALA A 206 7.50 8.45 -3.28
CA ALA A 206 7.11 7.80 -4.51
C ALA A 206 5.81 8.40 -5.09
N ILE A 207 5.66 8.23 -6.39
CA ILE A 207 4.52 8.68 -7.18
C ILE A 207 4.24 7.58 -8.20
N ASP A 208 3.05 6.99 -8.15
CA ASP A 208 2.60 6.00 -9.11
C ASP A 208 1.84 6.70 -10.25
N LEU A 209 2.30 6.47 -11.47
CA LEU A 209 1.72 7.04 -12.68
C LEU A 209 1.18 5.91 -13.56
N GLU A 210 -0.13 5.90 -13.80
CA GLU A 210 -0.72 4.97 -14.75
C GLU A 210 -0.37 5.35 -16.18
N CYS A 211 0.06 4.34 -16.93
CA CYS A 211 0.32 4.45 -18.35
C CYS A 211 0.07 3.12 -19.08
N PRO A 212 -0.17 3.13 -20.40
CA PRO A 212 -0.24 1.90 -21.18
C PRO A 212 1.05 1.09 -21.08
N VAL A 213 0.94 -0.24 -21.05
CA VAL A 213 2.10 -1.14 -21.12
C VAL A 213 2.94 -0.82 -22.37
N GLY A 214 4.25 -0.71 -22.19
CA GLY A 214 5.19 -0.34 -23.24
C GLY A 214 5.43 1.18 -23.38
N THR A 215 4.79 2.01 -22.55
CA THR A 215 5.15 3.43 -22.42
C THR A 215 6.62 3.55 -22.01
N PRO A 216 7.46 4.30 -22.74
CA PRO A 216 8.85 4.49 -22.36
C PRO A 216 8.99 5.20 -21.02
N VAL A 217 9.83 4.66 -20.14
CA VAL A 217 10.26 5.34 -18.92
C VAL A 217 11.54 6.11 -19.24
N LEU A 218 11.55 7.41 -18.94
CA LEU A 218 12.63 8.33 -19.24
C LEU A 218 13.27 8.81 -17.95
N SER A 219 14.59 8.96 -17.95
CA SER A 219 15.27 9.55 -16.80
C SER A 219 14.85 11.01 -16.62
N ILE A 220 14.49 11.39 -15.40
CA ILE A 220 14.04 12.74 -15.06
C ILE A 220 15.20 13.76 -15.06
N ALA A 221 16.45 13.30 -14.99
CA ALA A 221 17.65 14.12 -15.07
C ALA A 221 18.86 13.28 -15.53
N PRO A 222 19.95 13.91 -16.00
CA PRO A 222 21.21 13.22 -16.24
C PRO A 222 21.75 12.57 -14.95
N GLY A 223 22.21 11.32 -15.05
CA GLY A 223 22.75 10.56 -13.94
C GLY A 223 23.44 9.28 -14.42
N GLU A 224 23.94 8.50 -13.47
CA GLU A 224 24.58 7.20 -13.69
C GLU A 224 23.68 6.09 -13.15
N VAL A 225 23.54 5.00 -13.91
CA VAL A 225 22.82 3.81 -13.44
C VAL A 225 23.69 3.13 -12.38
N VAL A 226 23.14 2.98 -11.17
CA VAL A 226 23.86 2.39 -10.02
C VAL A 226 23.30 1.04 -9.57
N ASP A 227 22.06 0.71 -9.94
CA ASP A 227 21.46 -0.61 -9.72
C ASP A 227 20.45 -0.95 -10.82
N VAL A 228 20.35 -2.24 -11.15
CA VAL A 228 19.39 -2.79 -12.11
C VAL A 228 18.87 -4.14 -11.60
N LYS A 229 17.54 -4.26 -11.53
CA LYS A 229 16.83 -5.51 -11.24
C LYS A 229 15.89 -5.80 -12.40
N ASP A 230 16.08 -6.92 -13.08
CA ASP A 230 15.33 -7.25 -14.30
C ASP A 230 14.95 -8.73 -14.43
N SER A 231 14.83 -9.44 -13.31
CA SER A 231 14.56 -10.88 -13.27
C SER A 231 13.13 -11.23 -12.87
N ASN A 232 12.34 -10.27 -12.38
CA ASN A 232 11.00 -10.53 -11.85
C ASN A 232 9.96 -10.66 -12.97
N VAL A 233 9.30 -11.81 -12.99
CA VAL A 233 8.21 -12.16 -13.93
C VAL A 233 6.83 -12.11 -13.29
N ALA A 234 6.78 -12.26 -11.97
CA ALA A 234 5.54 -12.21 -11.20
C ALA A 234 5.10 -10.75 -11.00
N GLY A 235 3.81 -10.57 -10.80
CA GLY A 235 3.20 -9.26 -10.57
C GLY A 235 1.76 -9.44 -10.13
N GLY A 236 1.25 -8.46 -9.39
CA GLY A 236 -0.07 -8.52 -8.81
C GLY A 236 -0.10 -7.96 -7.41
N ILE A 237 -1.23 -8.18 -6.75
CA ILE A 237 -1.55 -7.57 -5.46
C ILE A 237 -1.19 -8.45 -4.27
N HIS A 238 -0.72 -9.69 -4.50
CA HIS A 238 -0.40 -10.61 -3.41
C HIS A 238 0.81 -10.13 -2.59
N VAL A 239 0.73 -10.26 -1.27
CA VAL A 239 1.74 -9.75 -0.34
C VAL A 239 3.15 -10.31 -0.57
N SER A 240 3.27 -11.55 -1.04
CA SER A 240 4.59 -12.13 -1.38
C SER A 240 5.31 -11.38 -2.52
N LEU A 241 4.59 -10.55 -3.28
CA LEU A 241 5.14 -9.74 -4.36
C LEU A 241 5.46 -8.31 -3.91
N LEU A 242 5.23 -7.96 -2.65
CA LEU A 242 5.43 -6.61 -2.13
C LEU A 242 6.87 -6.13 -2.36
N TYR A 243 7.84 -7.04 -2.37
CA TYR A 243 9.28 -6.76 -2.59
C TYR A 243 9.83 -7.31 -3.92
N ALA A 244 8.95 -7.72 -4.84
CA ALA A 244 9.32 -8.35 -6.11
C ALA A 244 8.93 -7.47 -7.31
N TRP A 245 9.88 -6.67 -7.79
CA TRP A 245 9.70 -5.81 -8.97
C TRP A 245 11.00 -5.69 -9.77
N ASN A 246 10.89 -5.28 -11.04
CA ASN A 246 12.06 -4.84 -11.81
C ASN A 246 12.24 -3.34 -11.61
N SER A 247 13.50 -2.90 -11.53
CA SER A 247 13.85 -1.50 -11.30
C SER A 247 15.17 -1.10 -11.93
N ILE A 248 15.31 0.21 -12.15
CA ILE A 248 16.59 0.88 -12.42
C ILE A 248 16.75 1.99 -11.38
N SER A 249 17.91 2.05 -10.73
CA SER A 249 18.28 3.16 -9.84
C SER A 249 19.31 4.04 -10.52
N VAL A 250 19.05 5.34 -10.54
CA VAL A 250 19.94 6.34 -11.18
C VAL A 250 20.43 7.34 -10.15
N GLU A 251 21.74 7.39 -9.91
CA GLU A 251 22.38 8.43 -9.09
C GLU A 251 22.54 9.72 -9.92
N GLN A 252 22.00 10.81 -9.40
CA GLN A 252 22.10 12.13 -9.99
C GLN A 252 23.38 12.86 -9.53
N LYS A 253 23.74 13.94 -10.22
CA LYS A 253 24.95 14.73 -9.91
C LYS A 253 25.04 15.24 -8.47
N ASP A 254 23.89 15.46 -7.84
CA ASP A 254 23.77 15.93 -6.45
C ASP A 254 23.72 14.78 -5.43
N LYS A 255 24.07 13.55 -5.86
CA LYS A 255 24.09 12.33 -5.05
C LYS A 255 22.72 11.87 -4.54
N LYS A 256 21.63 12.42 -5.07
CA LYS A 256 20.30 11.84 -4.90
C LYS A 256 20.13 10.66 -5.85
N VAL A 257 19.39 9.65 -5.41
CA VAL A 257 19.04 8.49 -6.23
C VAL A 257 17.56 8.55 -6.57
N VAL A 258 17.23 8.21 -7.83
CA VAL A 258 15.85 8.03 -8.29
C VAL A 258 15.67 6.58 -8.70
N ASP A 259 14.67 5.94 -8.13
CA ASP A 259 14.28 4.57 -8.46
C ASP A 259 13.10 4.59 -9.43
N TYR A 260 13.24 3.88 -10.55
CA TYR A 260 12.16 3.57 -11.48
C TYR A 260 11.78 2.12 -11.24
N VAL A 261 10.55 1.86 -10.81
CA VAL A 261 10.07 0.53 -10.40
C VAL A 261 8.92 0.04 -11.29
N HIS A 262 8.54 -1.23 -11.15
CA HIS A 262 7.52 -1.91 -11.96
C HIS A 262 7.82 -1.92 -13.46
N ILE A 263 9.10 -1.96 -13.82
CA ILE A 263 9.54 -2.07 -15.21
C ILE A 263 9.23 -3.48 -15.74
N ARG A 264 8.91 -3.57 -17.04
CA ARG A 264 8.73 -4.88 -17.68
C ARG A 264 10.06 -5.62 -17.75
N GLN A 265 10.04 -6.92 -17.42
CA GLN A 265 11.22 -7.77 -17.55
C GLN A 265 11.84 -7.69 -18.95
N GLY A 266 13.16 -7.56 -19.03
CA GLY A 266 13.95 -7.46 -20.26
C GLY A 266 14.06 -6.04 -20.82
N TYR A 267 13.51 -5.04 -20.11
CA TYR A 267 13.49 -3.64 -20.54
C TYR A 267 14.10 -2.70 -19.49
N ALA A 268 14.68 -3.22 -18.40
CA ALA A 268 15.41 -2.41 -17.44
C ALA A 268 16.86 -2.21 -17.93
N THR A 269 17.04 -1.37 -18.96
CA THR A 269 18.33 -1.13 -19.66
C THR A 269 18.67 0.34 -19.75
#